data_AF-A0A399T3Z9-F1
#
_entry.id   AF-A0A399T3Z9-F1
#
_cell.length_a   1.000
_cell.length_b   1.000
_cell.length_c   1.000
_cell.angle_alpha   90.00
_cell.angle_beta   90.00
_cell.angle_gamma   90.00
#
_symmetry.space_group_name_H-M   'P 1'
#
loop_
_entity.id
_entity.type
_entity.pdbx_description
1 polymer ?
#
loop_
_entity_poly.entity_id
_entity_poly.type
_entity_poly.pdbx_seq_one_letter_code
_entity_poly.pdbx_strand_id
1 'polypeptide(L)'
;MSCLLFISGGELVLVMVLALLFFGSKAIPDIAKTLGKGMREFKKATNEIKRELDANTSDIKRDINDVTSTVKKETSEINSGIQKNFED
;
A
#
# COMPACT_ATOMS: atom_id res chain seq x y z
N MET A 1 -28.79 23.03 10.15
CA MET A 1 -27.90 21.97 9.63
C MET A 1 -28.62 21.20 8.52
N SER A 2 -29.12 21.94 7.51
CA SER A 2 -30.08 21.44 6.51
C SER A 2 -29.63 21.72 5.08
N CYS A 3 -28.53 22.45 4.89
CA CYS A 3 -28.03 22.90 3.58
C CYS A 3 -27.43 21.76 2.75
N LEU A 4 -26.99 20.66 3.37
CA LEU A 4 -26.43 19.51 2.64
C LEU A 4 -27.50 18.57 2.06
N LEU A 5 -28.73 18.60 2.59
CA LEU A 5 -29.82 17.77 2.08
C LEU A 5 -30.61 18.45 0.95
N PHE A 6 -30.44 19.76 0.75
CA PHE A 6 -31.02 20.49 -0.38
C PHE A 6 -30.19 20.41 -1.66
N ILE A 7 -28.96 19.87 -1.61
CA ILE A 7 -28.23 19.35 -2.79
C ILE A 7 -28.93 18.07 -3.29
N SER A 8 -30.20 18.25 -3.61
CA SER A 8 -31.00 17.26 -4.29
C SER A 8 -30.33 16.98 -5.63
N GLY A 9 -30.53 15.78 -6.19
CA GLY A 9 -29.92 15.41 -7.47
C GLY A 9 -30.19 16.43 -8.60
N GLY A 10 -31.24 17.25 -8.50
CA GLY A 10 -31.52 18.33 -9.45
C GLY A 10 -30.46 19.43 -9.48
N GLU A 11 -29.94 19.87 -8.33
CA GLU A 11 -28.90 20.91 -8.27
C GLU A 11 -27.57 20.38 -8.83
N LEU A 12 -27.23 19.13 -8.51
CA LEU A 12 -26.05 18.45 -9.07
C LEU A 12 -26.14 18.32 -10.60
N VAL A 13 -27.32 17.97 -11.13
CA VAL A 13 -27.56 17.91 -12.57
C VAL A 13 -27.44 19.29 -13.21
N LEU A 14 -27.96 20.35 -12.59
CA LEU A 14 -27.83 21.73 -13.11
C LEU A 14 -26.36 22.17 -13.19
N VAL A 15 -25.57 21.90 -12.14
CA VAL A 15 -24.12 22.17 -12.15
C VAL A 15 -23.42 21.35 -13.23
N MET A 16 -23.80 20.08 -13.40
CA MET A 16 -23.23 19.23 -14.45
C MET A 16 -23.56 19.77 -15.84
N VAL A 17 -24.79 20.23 -16.09
CA VAL A 17 -25.19 20.85 -17.37
C VAL A 17 -24.40 22.13 -17.64
N LEU A 18 -24.22 23.00 -16.63
CA LEU A 18 -23.37 24.19 -16.77
C LEU A 18 -21.92 23.80 -17.09
N ALA A 19 -21.35 22.84 -16.36
CA ALA A 19 -20.00 22.34 -16.62
C ALA A 19 -19.88 21.76 -18.04
N LEU A 20 -20.90 21.05 -18.54
CA LEU A 20 -20.96 20.56 -19.92
C LEU A 20 -21.11 21.68 -20.95
N LEU A 21 -21.71 22.82 -20.61
CA LEU A 21 -21.79 23.98 -21.50
C LEU A 21 -20.42 24.66 -21.64
N PHE A 22 -19.68 24.81 -20.54
CA PHE A 22 -18.35 25.43 -20.55
C PHE A 22 -17.27 24.50 -21.12
N PHE A 23 -17.25 23.23 -20.71
CA PHE A 23 -16.20 22.28 -21.06
C PHE A 23 -16.60 21.31 -22.20
N GLY A 24 -17.89 21.19 -22.52
CA GLY A 24 -18.41 20.25 -23.51
C GLY A 24 -18.69 18.85 -22.94
N SER A 25 -19.63 18.13 -23.57
CA SER A 25 -20.02 16.75 -23.21
C SER A 25 -18.91 15.71 -23.30
N LYS A 26 -17.84 16.01 -24.06
CA LYS A 26 -16.69 15.11 -24.25
C LYS A 26 -15.59 15.28 -23.20
N ALA A 27 -15.49 16.45 -22.56
CA ALA A 27 -14.37 16.72 -21.63
C ALA A 27 -14.43 15.84 -20.39
N ILE A 28 -15.60 15.69 -19.76
CA ILE A 28 -15.77 14.83 -18.58
C ILE A 28 -15.38 13.36 -18.86
N PRO A 29 -15.93 12.69 -19.89
CA PRO A 29 -15.56 11.29 -20.17
C PRO A 29 -14.10 11.14 -20.62
N ASP A 30 -13.51 12.12 -21.32
CA ASP A 30 -12.11 12.04 -21.74
C ASP A 30 -11.14 12.20 -20.57
N ILE A 31 -11.43 13.11 -19.63
CA ILE A 31 -10.69 13.25 -18.37
C ILE A 31 -10.80 11.96 -17.55
N ALA A 32 -12.01 11.40 -17.41
CA ALA A 32 -12.23 10.16 -16.69
C ALA A 32 -11.47 8.96 -17.32
N LYS A 33 -11.47 8.84 -18.64
CA LYS A 33 -10.71 7.80 -19.36
C LYS A 33 -9.20 7.97 -19.14
N THR A 34 -8.70 9.20 -19.19
CA THR A 34 -7.26 9.48 -19.04
C THR A 34 -6.80 9.24 -17.61
N LEU A 35 -7.52 9.76 -16.62
CA LEU A 35 -7.29 9.47 -15.21
C LEU A 35 -7.40 7.97 -14.91
N GLY A 36 -8.40 7.28 -15.48
CA GLY A 36 -8.58 5.85 -15.30
C GLY A 36 -7.39 5.04 -15.83
N LYS A 37 -6.88 5.38 -17.01
CA LYS A 37 -5.65 4.77 -17.56
C LYS A 37 -4.43 5.07 -16.69
N GLY A 38 -4.23 6.34 -16.31
CA GLY A 38 -3.11 6.76 -15.46
C GLY A 38 -3.12 6.08 -14.09
N MET A 39 -4.29 6.00 -13.45
CA MET A 39 -4.47 5.31 -12.16
C MET A 39 -4.19 3.80 -12.28
N ARG A 40 -4.58 3.18 -13.41
CA ARG A 40 -4.29 1.76 -13.67
C ARG A 40 -2.79 1.51 -13.82
N GLU A 41 -2.10 2.36 -14.58
CA GLU A 41 -0.65 2.28 -14.76
C GLU A 41 0.11 2.56 -13.46
N PHE A 42 -0.29 3.60 -12.73
CA PHE A 42 0.26 3.93 -11.41
C PHE A 42 0.10 2.77 -10.42
N LYS A 43 -1.08 2.15 -10.37
CA LYS A 43 -1.33 0.98 -9.53
C LYS A 43 -0.48 -0.22 -9.95
N LYS A 44 -0.30 -0.43 -11.25
CA LYS A 44 0.55 -1.52 -11.78
C LYS A 44 2.01 -1.32 -11.38
N ALA A 45 2.56 -0.13 -11.61
CA ALA A 45 3.92 0.22 -11.21
C ALA A 45 4.12 0.10 -9.69
N THR A 46 3.17 0.61 -8.89
CA THR A 46 3.22 0.46 -7.43
C THR A 46 3.20 -1.01 -6.99
N ASN A 47 2.40 -1.86 -7.64
CA ASN A 47 2.36 -3.30 -7.34
C ASN A 47 3.65 -4.02 -7.75
N GLU A 48 4.28 -3.64 -8.86
CA GLU A 48 5.59 -4.15 -9.30
C GLU A 48 6.64 -3.83 -8.24
N ILE A 49 6.75 -2.56 -7.85
CA ILE A 49 7.67 -2.09 -6.79
C ILE A 49 7.41 -2.84 -5.49
N LYS A 50 6.13 -3.00 -5.09
CA LYS A 50 5.79 -3.75 -3.87
C LYS A 50 6.24 -5.20 -3.95
N ARG A 51 6.09 -5.87 -5.10
CA ARG A 51 6.55 -7.26 -5.30
C ARG A 51 8.07 -7.37 -5.27
N GLU A 52 8.78 -6.44 -5.90
CA GLU A 52 10.24 -6.39 -5.86
C GLU A 52 10.75 -6.15 -4.44
N LEU A 53 10.13 -5.23 -3.70
CA LEU A 53 10.46 -5.00 -2.29
C LEU A 53 10.16 -6.21 -1.43
N ASP A 54 8.99 -6.84 -1.58
CA ASP A 54 8.61 -8.03 -0.82
C ASP A 54 9.54 -9.21 -1.13
N ALA A 55 9.92 -9.43 -2.40
CA ALA A 55 10.85 -10.50 -2.80
C ALA A 55 12.24 -10.29 -2.19
N ASN A 56 12.85 -9.12 -2.44
CA ASN A 56 14.20 -8.81 -1.92
C ASN A 56 14.22 -8.75 -0.38
N THR A 57 13.16 -8.24 0.25
CA THR A 57 13.07 -8.18 1.71
C THR A 57 12.80 -9.57 2.30
N SER A 58 12.10 -10.47 1.59
CA SER A 58 11.84 -11.83 2.08
C SER A 58 13.11 -12.69 2.08
N ASP A 59 13.97 -12.57 1.07
CA ASP A 59 15.25 -13.26 1.03
C ASP A 59 16.20 -12.72 2.10
N ILE A 60 16.33 -11.39 2.23
CA ILE A 60 17.11 -10.75 3.30
C ILE A 60 16.57 -11.11 4.69
N LYS A 61 15.25 -11.12 4.88
CA LYS A 61 14.63 -11.52 6.17
C LYS A 61 14.92 -12.97 6.50
N ARG A 62 14.99 -13.85 5.50
CA ARG A 62 15.25 -15.28 5.70
C ARG A 62 16.69 -15.51 6.13
N ASP A 63 17.65 -14.89 5.45
CA ASP A 63 19.07 -14.94 5.82
C ASP A 63 19.33 -14.36 7.21
N ILE A 64 18.70 -13.23 7.55
CA ILE A 64 18.79 -12.62 8.90
C ILE A 64 18.20 -13.57 9.96
N ASN A 65 17.11 -14.28 9.65
CA ASN A 65 16.46 -15.20 10.60
C ASN A 65 17.34 -16.45 10.85
N ASP A 66 17.94 -17.01 9.79
CA ASP A 66 18.84 -18.16 9.90
C ASP A 66 20.09 -17.81 10.71
N VAL A 67 20.71 -16.65 10.45
CA VAL A 67 21.83 -16.13 11.26
C VAL A 67 21.41 -15.90 12.71
N THR A 68 20.26 -15.26 12.94
CA THR A 68 19.73 -15.02 14.29
C THR A 68 19.47 -16.34 15.03
N SER A 69 18.95 -17.36 14.35
CA SER A 69 18.65 -18.66 14.94
C SER A 69 19.93 -19.42 15.34
N THR A 70 21.01 -19.28 14.55
CA THR A 70 22.32 -19.89 14.82
C THR A 70 22.98 -19.21 16.02
N VAL A 71 23.06 -17.88 16.02
CA VAL A 71 23.59 -17.10 17.16
C VAL A 71 22.78 -17.38 18.43
N LYS A 72 21.44 -17.49 18.33
CA LYS A 72 20.58 -17.80 19.47
C LYS A 72 20.80 -19.22 20.00
N LYS A 73 21.07 -20.20 19.14
CA LYS A 73 21.45 -21.57 19.56
C LYS A 73 22.79 -21.57 20.28
N GLU A 74 23.82 -20.98 19.69
CA GLU A 74 25.16 -20.90 20.29
C GLU A 74 25.11 -20.19 21.66
N THR A 75 24.40 -19.06 21.74
CA THR A 75 24.26 -18.33 23.00
C THR A 75 23.49 -19.14 24.06
N SER A 76 22.49 -19.94 23.65
CA SER A 76 21.72 -20.80 24.55
C SER A 76 22.54 -22.01 25.04
N GLU A 77 23.41 -22.57 24.21
CA GLU A 77 24.36 -23.63 24.58
C GLU A 77 25.44 -23.11 25.52
N ILE A 78 25.98 -21.91 25.26
CA ILE A 78 26.92 -21.23 26.17
C ILE A 78 26.26 -20.95 27.52
N ASN A 79 25.02 -20.44 27.53
CA ASN A 79 24.31 -20.12 28.77
C ASN A 79 24.04 -21.37 29.62
N SER A 80 23.61 -22.47 28.98
CA SER A 80 23.35 -23.73 29.69
C SER A 80 24.64 -24.43 30.14
N GLY A 81 25.75 -24.28 29.41
CA GLY A 81 27.08 -24.72 29.84
C GLY A 81 27.63 -23.95 31.04
N ILE A 82 27.40 -22.64 31.10
CA ILE A 82 27.79 -21.80 32.25
C ILE A 82 26.95 -22.15 33.48
N GLN A 83 25.63 -22.28 33.33
CA GLN A 83 24.75 -22.62 34.46
C GLN A 83 25.15 -23.97 35.12
N LYS A 84 25.50 -24.97 34.30
CA LYS A 84 25.94 -26.29 34.78
C LYS A 84 27.25 -26.28 35.56
N ASN A 85 28.16 -25.34 35.30
CA ASN A 85 29.45 -25.25 35.98
C ASN A 85 29.40 -24.37 37.26
N PHE A 86 28.33 -23.62 37.46
CA PHE A 86 28.15 -22.77 38.64
C PHE A 86 27.30 -23.44 39.74
N GLU A 87 26.69 -24.59 39.47
CA GLU A 87 25.87 -25.37 40.42
C GLU A 87 26.62 -26.54 41.10
N ASP A 88 27.91 -26.75 40.78
CA ASP A 88 28.86 -27.63 41.52
C ASP A 88 29.81 -26.79 42.41
#